data_AF-A0A6G3SLM4-F1
#
_entry.id   AF-A0A6G3SLM4-F1
#
_cell.length_a   1.000
_cell.length_b   1.000
_cell.length_c   1.000
_cell.angle_alpha   90.00
_cell.angle_beta   90.00
_cell.angle_gamma   90.00
#
_symmetry.space_group_name_H-M   'P 1'
#
loop_
_entity.id
_entity.type
_entity.pdbx_description
1 polymer ?
#
loop_
_entity_poly.entity_id
_entity_poly.type
_entity_poly.pdbx_seq_one_letter_code
_entity_poly.pdbx_strand_id
1 'polypeptide(L)'
;MSEAASTHVALAKSTRNSATPSSTQDGALLPSLAPLLHAWLPRQRWFAGKGRPVTGFCLVSATEMLPLDGTAGPGLLHLLLRVEQPSGQDRPAEDCYQLLLGARTSLPPLLAGALIGRVERGPLAGRVVYDALHDPRLADVLLERFRRPGSLGSLRFERTAAIPAGLTPRVLDAEQSNSSLVYGDAFILKIFRRVFPGTNPDLELPLALGGEGCERVPAPVAWFEAAPGPEPLTLGVLQPFLHGARDGWQLALGALAAGRDFLPEARAL
;
A
#
# COMPACT_ATOMS: atom_id res chain seq x y z
N MET A 1 -55.77 -32.75 33.25
CA MET A 1 -55.36 -33.73 32.22
C MET A 1 -55.70 -33.06 30.88
N SER A 2 -54.79 -32.50 30.09
CA SER A 2 -53.45 -32.90 29.63
C SER A 2 -52.62 -31.62 29.40
N GLU A 3 -51.42 -31.47 29.99
CA GLU A 3 -50.09 -31.46 29.32
C GLU A 3 -50.08 -31.04 27.84
N ALA A 4 -49.09 -30.33 27.29
CA ALA A 4 -47.96 -29.50 27.72
C ALA A 4 -47.28 -29.11 26.39
N ALA A 5 -46.90 -27.85 26.17
CA ALA A 5 -45.97 -27.50 25.09
C ALA A 5 -45.23 -26.20 25.40
N SER A 6 -44.16 -26.34 26.18
CA SER A 6 -43.07 -25.37 26.24
C SER A 6 -42.26 -25.46 24.95
N THR A 7 -42.03 -24.33 24.28
CA THR A 7 -40.99 -24.24 23.24
C THR A 7 -40.02 -23.13 23.65
N HIS A 8 -38.91 -23.55 24.23
CA HIS A 8 -37.73 -22.72 24.50
C HIS A 8 -37.07 -22.35 23.17
N VAL A 9 -36.96 -21.05 22.89
CA VAL A 9 -36.08 -20.52 21.84
C VAL A 9 -34.65 -20.50 22.40
N ALA A 10 -33.79 -21.34 21.84
CA ALA A 10 -32.39 -21.45 22.22
C ALA A 10 -31.60 -20.23 21.75
N LEU A 11 -30.89 -19.59 22.70
CA LEU A 11 -29.87 -18.58 22.44
C LEU A 11 -28.75 -19.19 21.58
N ALA A 12 -28.54 -18.63 20.38
CA ALA A 12 -27.36 -18.91 19.57
C ALA A 12 -26.10 -18.44 20.33
N LYS A 13 -25.25 -19.40 20.70
CA LYS A 13 -23.94 -19.12 21.31
C LYS A 13 -23.07 -18.41 20.27
N SER A 14 -22.70 -17.18 20.59
CA SER A 14 -21.67 -16.39 19.90
C SER A 14 -20.34 -17.15 19.92
N THR A 15 -19.96 -17.70 18.78
CA THR A 15 -18.63 -18.28 18.56
C THR A 15 -17.64 -17.13 18.42
N ARG A 16 -17.01 -16.76 19.54
CA ARG A 16 -15.81 -15.92 19.55
C ARG A 16 -14.72 -16.67 18.78
N ASN A 17 -14.41 -16.22 17.57
CA ASN A 17 -13.18 -16.62 16.89
C ASN A 17 -12.00 -16.07 17.69
N SER A 18 -11.37 -16.94 18.46
CA SER A 18 -10.08 -16.70 19.08
C SER A 18 -9.01 -16.61 17.99
N ALA A 19 -8.51 -15.40 17.74
CA ALA A 19 -7.29 -15.19 16.99
C ALA A 19 -6.16 -15.98 17.67
N THR A 20 -5.59 -16.94 16.94
CA THR A 20 -4.42 -17.68 17.38
C THR A 20 -3.21 -16.74 17.32
N PRO A 21 -2.41 -16.58 18.39
CA PRO A 21 -1.21 -15.76 18.32
C PRO A 21 -0.19 -16.46 17.41
N SER A 22 0.14 -15.84 16.26
CA SER A 22 1.26 -16.26 15.43
C SER A 22 2.58 -16.01 16.17
N SER A 23 3.51 -16.90 15.88
CA SER A 23 4.73 -17.25 16.61
C SER A 23 5.66 -16.10 17.03
N THR A 24 6.48 -16.38 18.05
CA THR A 24 7.66 -15.64 18.56
C THR A 24 8.56 -14.93 17.55
N GLN A 25 8.49 -15.25 16.24
CA GLN A 25 9.19 -14.52 15.18
C GLN A 25 8.60 -13.13 14.91
N ASP A 26 7.29 -12.95 15.02
CA ASP A 26 6.61 -11.66 14.79
C ASP A 26 7.00 -10.64 15.87
N GLY A 27 7.16 -11.10 17.11
CA GLY A 27 7.58 -10.27 18.25
C GLY A 27 9.01 -9.74 18.14
N ALA A 28 9.90 -10.42 17.42
CA ALA A 28 11.29 -10.00 17.21
C ALA A 28 11.51 -9.19 15.92
N LEU A 29 10.58 -9.28 14.96
CA LEU A 29 10.69 -8.62 13.66
C LEU A 29 10.70 -7.09 13.81
N LEU A 30 9.65 -6.50 14.40
CA LEU A 30 9.57 -5.03 14.52
C LEU A 30 10.73 -4.46 15.35
N PRO A 31 11.09 -4.99 16.53
CA PRO A 31 12.26 -4.51 17.28
C PRO A 31 13.58 -4.54 16.48
N SER A 32 13.74 -5.50 15.55
CA SER A 32 14.93 -5.55 14.69
C SER A 32 14.96 -4.49 13.59
N LEU A 33 13.79 -4.06 13.11
CA LEU A 33 13.64 -3.06 12.06
C LEU A 33 13.54 -1.63 12.60
N ALA A 34 13.01 -1.46 13.82
CA ALA A 34 12.71 -0.16 14.41
C ALA A 34 13.88 0.84 14.38
N PRO A 35 15.14 0.47 14.73
CA PRO A 35 16.26 1.42 14.64
C PRO A 35 16.47 1.99 13.24
N LEU A 36 16.34 1.14 12.20
CA LEU A 36 16.47 1.56 10.81
C LEU A 36 15.30 2.45 10.39
N LEU A 37 14.08 2.07 10.78
CA LEU A 37 12.87 2.82 10.46
C LEU A 37 12.83 4.19 11.15
N HIS A 38 13.33 4.31 12.38
CA HIS A 38 13.46 5.60 13.07
C HIS A 38 14.33 6.58 12.27
N ALA A 39 15.41 6.11 11.67
CA ALA A 39 16.31 6.94 10.87
C ALA A 39 15.78 7.20 9.45
N TRP A 40 15.12 6.22 8.84
CA TRP A 40 14.70 6.29 7.44
C TRP A 40 13.34 6.97 7.24
N LEU A 41 12.33 6.65 8.05
CA LEU A 41 10.96 7.09 7.83
C LEU A 41 10.79 8.62 7.85
N PRO A 42 11.38 9.39 8.79
CA PRO A 42 11.22 10.85 8.81
C PRO A 42 11.82 11.58 7.61
N ARG A 43 12.75 10.94 6.89
CA ARG A 43 13.39 11.49 5.68
C ARG A 43 12.50 11.35 4.44
N GLN A 44 11.43 10.56 4.51
CA GLN A 44 10.57 10.32 3.37
C GLN A 44 9.69 11.53 3.08
N ARG A 45 9.56 11.88 1.80
CA ARG A 45 8.75 13.03 1.39
C ARG A 45 7.29 12.90 1.84
N TRP A 46 6.75 11.69 1.78
CA TRP A 46 5.36 11.33 2.06
C TRP A 46 5.07 11.12 3.56
N PHE A 47 6.10 11.15 4.42
CA PHE A 47 5.89 11.08 5.86
C PHE A 47 5.23 12.37 6.36
N ALA A 48 4.02 12.26 6.90
CA ALA A 48 3.23 13.41 7.35
C ALA A 48 3.63 13.89 8.76
N GLY A 49 4.34 13.05 9.54
CA GLY A 49 4.76 13.34 10.90
C GLY A 49 5.99 14.26 11.04
N LYS A 50 6.39 14.99 10.00
CA LYS A 50 7.60 15.83 10.00
C LYS A 50 7.57 16.88 11.11
N GLY A 51 8.76 17.21 11.61
CA GLY A 51 8.94 18.16 12.72
C GLY A 51 8.60 17.61 14.11
N ARG A 52 8.18 16.33 14.22
CA ARG A 52 7.96 15.64 15.49
C ARG A 52 8.86 14.40 15.58
N PRO A 53 9.48 14.12 16.73
CA PRO A 53 10.24 12.89 16.89
C PRO A 53 9.32 11.68 16.80
N VAL A 54 9.79 10.62 16.15
CA VAL A 54 9.15 9.29 16.21
C VAL A 54 9.62 8.61 17.49
N THR A 55 8.72 8.34 18.42
CA THR A 55 9.02 7.76 19.74
C THR A 55 8.91 6.24 19.77
N GLY A 56 8.18 5.67 18.81
CA GLY A 56 7.97 4.23 18.74
C GLY A 56 7.18 3.83 17.50
N PHE A 57 6.97 2.52 17.39
CA PHE A 57 6.17 1.90 16.34
C PHE A 57 5.34 0.80 16.94
N CYS A 58 4.10 0.67 16.47
CA CYS A 58 3.24 -0.47 16.77
C CYS A 58 2.98 -1.26 15.47
N LEU A 59 3.28 -2.56 15.50
CA LEU A 59 3.05 -3.45 14.36
C LEU A 59 1.55 -3.73 14.23
N VAL A 60 0.97 -3.35 13.10
CA VAL A 60 -0.43 -3.67 12.76
C VAL A 60 -0.49 -5.01 12.04
N SER A 61 0.36 -5.19 11.03
CA SER A 61 0.52 -6.48 10.36
C SER A 61 1.87 -6.57 9.65
N ALA A 62 2.31 -7.82 9.46
CA ALA A 62 3.45 -8.17 8.63
C ALA A 62 3.02 -9.32 7.71
N THR A 63 3.20 -9.17 6.41
CA THR A 63 2.89 -10.23 5.43
C THR A 63 4.12 -10.48 4.57
N GLU A 64 4.68 -11.67 4.69
CA GLU A 64 5.71 -12.15 3.76
C GLU A 64 5.06 -12.45 2.40
N MET A 65 5.43 -11.67 1.38
CA MET A 65 4.97 -11.87 0.00
C MET A 65 5.92 -12.74 -0.81
N LEU A 66 7.21 -12.69 -0.48
CA LEU A 66 8.24 -13.60 -0.97
C LEU A 66 9.18 -14.01 0.17
N PRO A 67 9.73 -15.24 0.15
CA PRO A 67 10.65 -15.75 1.17
C PRO A 67 11.77 -14.77 1.54
N LEU A 68 11.90 -14.48 2.83
CA LEU A 68 12.93 -13.55 3.34
C LEU A 68 14.28 -14.22 3.61
N ASP A 69 14.33 -15.56 3.50
CA ASP A 69 15.54 -16.37 3.69
C ASP A 69 16.57 -16.21 2.55
N GLY A 70 16.20 -15.54 1.46
CA GLY A 70 17.05 -15.27 0.31
C GLY A 70 17.44 -16.50 -0.50
N THR A 71 16.73 -17.62 -0.34
CA THR A 71 16.97 -18.86 -1.10
C THR A 71 16.58 -18.73 -2.57
N ALA A 72 15.57 -17.90 -2.87
CA ALA A 72 14.99 -17.74 -4.20
C ALA A 72 15.21 -16.34 -4.82
N GLY A 73 16.06 -15.49 -4.22
CA GLY A 73 16.29 -14.12 -4.67
C GLY A 73 15.95 -13.08 -3.59
N PRO A 74 15.52 -11.85 -3.96
CA PRO A 74 15.06 -10.88 -2.97
C PRO A 74 13.81 -11.37 -2.24
N GLY A 75 13.79 -11.21 -0.93
CA GLY A 75 12.56 -11.29 -0.15
C GLY A 75 11.70 -10.04 -0.29
N LEU A 76 10.41 -10.16 -0.05
CA LEU A 76 9.45 -9.06 -0.05
C LEU A 76 8.54 -9.17 1.18
N LEU A 77 8.61 -8.16 2.03
CA LEU A 77 7.82 -8.04 3.24
C LEU A 77 6.92 -6.81 3.14
N HIS A 78 5.63 -7.02 3.25
CA HIS A 78 4.65 -5.94 3.43
C HIS A 78 4.45 -5.69 4.93
N LEU A 79 4.53 -4.42 5.35
CA LEU A 79 4.31 -4.02 6.74
C LEU A 79 3.25 -2.92 6.83
N LEU A 80 2.37 -3.05 7.82
CA LEU A 80 1.53 -1.99 8.33
C LEU A 80 2.00 -1.61 9.73
N LEU A 81 2.31 -0.33 9.92
CA LEU A 81 2.91 0.19 11.14
C LEU A 81 2.20 1.48 11.57
N ARG A 82 1.78 1.53 12.83
CA ARG A 82 1.41 2.80 13.46
C ARG A 82 2.67 3.48 13.98
N VAL A 83 2.76 4.79 13.76
CA VAL A 83 3.89 5.59 14.20
C VAL A 83 3.48 6.38 15.44
N GLU A 84 4.20 6.14 16.53
CA GLU A 84 4.01 6.86 17.77
C GLU A 84 4.81 8.16 17.72
N GLN A 85 4.12 9.27 17.98
CA GLN A 85 4.74 10.59 18.12
C GLN A 85 4.07 11.32 19.29
N PRO A 86 4.77 12.22 19.99
CA PRO A 86 4.16 13.04 21.03
C PRO A 86 2.93 13.79 20.48
N SER A 87 1.78 13.59 21.10
CA SER A 87 0.54 14.29 20.82
C SER A 87 0.38 15.52 21.72
N GLY A 88 -0.15 16.61 21.15
CA GLY A 88 -0.85 17.63 21.96
C GLY A 88 -2.26 17.12 22.27
N GLN A 89 -2.93 17.73 23.25
CA GLN A 89 -4.17 17.24 23.89
C GLN A 89 -5.37 16.89 22.97
N ASP A 90 -5.35 17.29 21.69
CA ASP A 90 -6.41 16.98 20.71
C ASP A 90 -5.84 16.27 19.47
N ARG A 91 -5.67 14.94 19.49
CA ARG A 91 -5.29 14.24 18.24
C ARG A 91 -6.03 12.92 17.92
N PRO A 92 -6.28 12.68 16.61
CA PRO A 92 -6.89 11.46 16.10
C PRO A 92 -5.94 10.26 16.19
N ALA A 93 -6.50 9.06 15.97
CA ALA A 93 -5.81 7.77 15.96
C ALA A 93 -4.45 7.82 15.23
N GLU A 94 -3.45 7.16 15.82
CA GLU A 94 -2.07 7.09 15.33
C GLU A 94 -2.01 6.81 13.80
N ASP A 95 -1.22 7.63 13.09
CA ASP A 95 -1.03 7.50 11.63
C ASP A 95 -0.51 6.10 11.30
N CYS A 96 -1.25 5.37 10.46
CA CYS A 96 -0.85 4.05 9.96
C CYS A 96 -0.14 4.20 8.61
N TYR A 97 1.02 3.58 8.49
CA TYR A 97 1.85 3.61 7.28
C TYR A 97 2.03 2.20 6.71
N GLN A 98 1.99 2.12 5.39
CA GLN A 98 2.33 0.94 4.61
C GLN A 98 3.76 1.04 4.09
N LEU A 99 4.55 -0.01 4.35
CA LEU A 99 5.89 -0.18 3.80
C LEU A 99 5.98 -1.48 3.00
N LEU A 100 6.66 -1.43 1.86
CA LEU A 100 7.05 -2.60 1.08
C LEU A 100 8.58 -2.69 1.16
N LEU A 101 9.05 -3.67 1.91
CA LEU A 101 10.46 -3.85 2.25
C LEU A 101 11.04 -5.00 1.44
N GLY A 102 12.07 -4.71 0.66
CA GLY A 102 12.90 -5.72 0.03
C GLY A 102 13.97 -6.19 1.00
N ALA A 103 14.31 -7.48 1.01
CA ALA A 103 15.36 -8.04 1.84
C ALA A 103 16.36 -8.87 1.00
N ARG A 104 17.66 -8.56 1.11
CA ARG A 104 18.74 -9.26 0.39
C ARG A 104 19.98 -9.42 1.26
N THR A 105 20.92 -10.29 0.90
CA THR A 105 22.25 -10.36 1.56
C THR A 105 23.18 -9.21 1.16
N SER A 106 23.09 -8.78 -0.10
CA SER A 106 23.84 -7.67 -0.69
C SER A 106 22.92 -6.86 -1.60
N LEU A 107 23.06 -5.53 -1.56
CA LEU A 107 22.24 -4.60 -2.34
C LEU A 107 22.99 -4.19 -3.62
N PRO A 108 22.43 -4.40 -4.81
CA PRO A 108 23.02 -3.92 -6.06
C PRO A 108 23.20 -2.39 -6.06
N PRO A 109 24.25 -1.85 -6.71
CA PRO A 109 24.50 -0.40 -6.75
C PRO A 109 23.32 0.44 -7.28
N LEU A 110 22.57 -0.09 -8.25
CA LEU A 110 21.35 0.52 -8.79
C LEU A 110 20.31 0.84 -7.69
N LEU A 111 20.26 0.04 -6.63
CA LEU A 111 19.28 0.18 -5.54
C LEU A 111 19.83 0.95 -4.34
N ALA A 112 21.03 1.54 -4.44
CA ALA A 112 21.66 2.26 -3.33
C ALA A 112 20.78 3.40 -2.79
N GLY A 113 20.05 4.10 -3.67
CA GLY A 113 19.11 5.17 -3.28
C GLY A 113 17.88 4.67 -2.51
N ALA A 114 17.55 3.39 -2.59
CA ALA A 114 16.44 2.76 -1.89
C ALA A 114 16.83 2.17 -0.53
N LEU A 115 18.12 2.23 -0.15
CA LEU A 115 18.64 1.63 1.07
C LEU A 115 17.95 2.18 2.32
N ILE A 116 17.45 1.28 3.15
CA ILE A 116 16.95 1.59 4.50
C ILE A 116 18.06 1.30 5.51
N GLY A 117 18.67 0.11 5.44
CA GLY A 117 19.83 -0.24 6.26
C GLY A 117 20.12 -1.74 6.32
N ARG A 118 21.11 -2.13 7.12
CA ARG A 118 21.44 -3.53 7.40
C ARG A 118 20.89 -3.91 8.77
N VAL A 119 20.16 -5.02 8.84
CA VAL A 119 19.58 -5.53 10.08
C VAL A 119 20.65 -6.30 10.86
N GLU A 120 20.87 -5.92 12.12
CA GLU A 120 21.94 -6.47 12.95
C GLU A 120 21.52 -7.72 13.73
N ARG A 121 20.24 -7.80 14.13
CA ARG A 121 19.71 -8.81 15.05
C ARG A 121 18.31 -9.26 14.61
N GLY A 122 17.80 -10.32 15.22
CA GLY A 122 16.44 -10.82 14.95
C GLY A 122 16.33 -11.62 13.64
N PRO A 123 15.10 -11.85 13.14
CA PRO A 123 14.84 -12.81 12.05
C PRO A 123 15.48 -12.41 10.72
N LEU A 124 15.77 -11.12 10.50
CA LEU A 124 16.42 -10.62 9.30
C LEU A 124 17.91 -10.27 9.52
N ALA A 125 18.53 -10.74 10.61
CA ALA A 125 19.93 -10.47 10.90
C ALA A 125 20.85 -10.79 9.71
N GLY A 126 21.75 -9.86 9.39
CA GLY A 126 22.66 -9.98 8.25
C GLY A 126 22.03 -9.65 6.88
N ARG A 127 20.75 -9.30 6.82
CA ARG A 127 20.08 -8.83 5.59
C ARG A 127 20.19 -7.31 5.46
N VAL A 128 20.28 -6.84 4.23
CA VAL A 128 20.06 -5.46 3.83
C VAL A 128 18.59 -5.30 3.48
N VAL A 129 17.96 -4.31 4.09
CA VAL A 129 16.56 -3.94 3.86
C VAL A 129 16.52 -2.61 3.11
N TYR A 130 15.60 -2.50 2.15
CA TYR A 130 15.47 -1.38 1.24
C TYR A 130 14.01 -1.20 0.80
N ASP A 131 13.67 -0.05 0.22
CA ASP A 131 12.33 0.19 -0.32
C ASP A 131 12.12 -0.63 -1.60
N ALA A 132 11.22 -1.61 -1.54
CA ALA A 132 11.01 -2.60 -2.59
C ALA A 132 10.47 -1.99 -3.88
N LEU A 133 9.81 -0.84 -3.84
CA LEU A 133 9.22 -0.24 -5.05
C LEU A 133 10.27 0.15 -6.07
N HIS A 134 11.51 0.41 -5.63
CA HIS A 134 12.62 0.73 -6.53
C HIS A 134 13.28 -0.51 -7.17
N ASP A 135 12.93 -1.72 -6.73
CA ASP A 135 13.44 -2.97 -7.30
C ASP A 135 12.47 -3.51 -8.36
N PRO A 136 12.84 -3.49 -9.66
CA PRO A 136 11.95 -3.93 -10.73
C PRO A 136 11.45 -5.36 -10.55
N ARG A 137 12.23 -6.25 -9.92
CA ARG A 137 11.80 -7.63 -9.67
C ARG A 137 10.68 -7.70 -8.63
N LEU A 138 10.77 -6.89 -7.58
CA LEU A 138 9.74 -6.84 -6.54
C LEU A 138 8.51 -6.04 -6.97
N ALA A 139 8.71 -5.00 -7.77
CA ALA A 139 7.62 -4.27 -8.41
C ALA A 139 6.80 -5.16 -9.36
N ASP A 140 7.45 -6.06 -10.11
CA ASP A 140 6.77 -7.04 -10.97
C ASP A 140 5.94 -8.05 -10.16
N VAL A 141 6.43 -8.48 -8.99
CA VAL A 141 5.72 -9.38 -8.08
C VAL A 141 4.37 -8.80 -7.62
N LEU A 142 4.29 -7.48 -7.39
CA LEU A 142 3.02 -6.82 -7.07
C LEU A 142 2.01 -6.96 -8.22
N LEU A 143 2.46 -6.76 -9.46
CA LEU A 143 1.60 -6.91 -10.64
C LEU A 143 1.15 -8.36 -10.83
N GLU A 144 2.08 -9.33 -10.68
CA GLU A 144 1.76 -10.76 -10.71
C GLU A 144 0.75 -11.14 -9.61
N ARG A 145 0.86 -10.51 -8.44
CA ARG A 145 -0.07 -10.77 -7.35
C ARG A 145 -1.49 -10.33 -7.69
N PHE A 146 -1.68 -9.21 -8.39
CA PHE A 146 -3.01 -8.79 -8.87
C PHE A 146 -3.60 -9.74 -9.91
N ARG A 147 -2.78 -10.51 -10.65
CA ARG A 147 -3.30 -11.50 -11.61
C ARG A 147 -3.99 -12.69 -10.95
N ARG A 148 -3.78 -12.88 -9.63
CA ARG A 148 -4.30 -14.01 -8.85
C ARG A 148 -5.12 -13.48 -7.67
N PRO A 149 -6.34 -12.95 -7.86
CA PRO A 149 -7.13 -12.37 -6.78
C PRO A 149 -7.35 -13.36 -5.62
N GLY A 150 -7.61 -12.84 -4.42
CA GLY A 150 -7.74 -13.61 -3.19
C GLY A 150 -6.78 -13.15 -2.09
N SER A 151 -6.68 -13.93 -1.01
CA SER A 151 -5.92 -13.53 0.18
C SER A 151 -4.45 -13.96 0.14
N LEU A 152 -3.59 -13.19 0.80
CA LEU A 152 -2.20 -13.55 1.13
C LEU A 152 -1.90 -12.95 2.50
N GLY A 153 -1.79 -13.78 3.54
CA GLY A 153 -1.72 -13.29 4.91
C GLY A 153 -2.91 -12.39 5.24
N SER A 154 -2.63 -11.18 5.73
CA SER A 154 -3.65 -10.16 6.03
C SER A 154 -4.14 -9.38 4.81
N LEU A 155 -3.54 -9.60 3.63
CA LEU A 155 -3.81 -8.84 2.42
C LEU A 155 -4.90 -9.53 1.59
N ARG A 156 -5.82 -8.73 1.04
CA ARG A 156 -6.84 -9.16 0.07
C ARG A 156 -6.60 -8.44 -1.24
N PHE A 157 -6.52 -9.18 -2.34
CA PHE A 157 -6.32 -8.65 -3.69
C PHE A 157 -7.58 -8.88 -4.52
N GLU A 158 -8.04 -7.83 -5.19
CA GLU A 158 -9.21 -7.84 -6.06
C GLU A 158 -8.85 -7.37 -7.47
N ARG A 159 -9.64 -7.82 -8.44
CA ARG A 159 -9.41 -7.55 -9.87
C ARG A 159 -10.73 -7.59 -10.62
N THR A 160 -10.98 -6.57 -11.43
CA THR A 160 -12.18 -6.42 -12.28
C THR A 160 -11.91 -6.69 -13.75
N ALA A 161 -10.66 -6.56 -14.21
CA ALA A 161 -10.28 -6.79 -15.61
C ALA A 161 -8.97 -7.59 -15.75
N ALA A 162 -8.74 -8.21 -16.91
CA ALA A 162 -7.51 -8.94 -17.17
C ALA A 162 -6.28 -8.01 -17.20
N ILE A 163 -5.17 -8.46 -16.61
CA ILE A 163 -3.90 -7.72 -16.58
C ILE A 163 -2.88 -8.49 -17.43
N PRO A 164 -2.42 -7.94 -18.58
CA PRO A 164 -1.41 -8.56 -19.44
C PRO A 164 -0.11 -8.85 -18.69
N ALA A 165 0.57 -9.95 -19.05
CA ALA A 165 1.89 -10.30 -18.53
C ALA A 165 3.02 -9.45 -19.15
N GLY A 166 4.20 -9.45 -18.54
CA GLY A 166 5.42 -8.89 -19.15
C GLY A 166 5.47 -7.36 -19.21
N LEU A 167 4.65 -6.65 -18.43
CA LEU A 167 4.66 -5.20 -18.38
C LEU A 167 5.80 -4.71 -17.47
N THR A 168 6.77 -4.00 -18.06
CA THR A 168 7.95 -3.55 -17.32
C THR A 168 7.60 -2.45 -16.30
N PRO A 169 7.94 -2.60 -15.01
CA PRO A 169 7.68 -1.60 -13.99
C PRO A 169 8.68 -0.42 -14.05
N ARG A 170 8.18 0.78 -13.74
CA ARG A 170 8.96 2.01 -13.57
C ARG A 170 8.37 2.88 -12.46
N VAL A 171 9.20 3.33 -11.53
CA VAL A 171 8.78 4.28 -10.48
C VAL A 171 8.55 5.66 -11.08
N LEU A 172 7.48 6.33 -10.65
CA LEU A 172 7.23 7.74 -10.91
C LEU A 172 7.54 8.58 -9.66
N ASP A 173 8.50 9.50 -9.79
CA ASP A 173 8.93 10.37 -8.71
C ASP A 173 8.05 11.62 -8.51
N ALA A 174 6.92 11.73 -9.21
CA ALA A 174 6.13 12.97 -9.27
C ALA A 174 5.20 13.23 -8.06
N GLU A 175 4.69 12.19 -7.38
CA GLU A 175 3.57 12.36 -6.42
C GLU A 175 3.96 12.66 -4.96
N GLN A 176 3.44 13.73 -4.35
CA GLN A 176 3.88 14.20 -3.04
C GLN A 176 3.58 13.26 -1.85
N SER A 177 2.42 12.59 -1.83
CA SER A 177 1.94 11.81 -0.66
C SER A 177 2.02 10.30 -0.84
N ASN A 178 2.23 9.81 -2.06
CA ASN A 178 2.19 8.40 -2.41
C ASN A 178 3.41 7.99 -3.26
N SER A 179 3.49 6.71 -3.56
CA SER A 179 4.45 6.18 -4.53
C SER A 179 3.69 5.54 -5.68
N SER A 180 4.12 5.79 -6.91
CA SER A 180 3.42 5.27 -8.09
C SER A 180 4.38 4.49 -8.99
N LEU A 181 3.88 3.39 -9.54
CA LEU A 181 4.58 2.54 -10.51
C LEU A 181 3.79 2.55 -11.82
N VAL A 182 4.46 2.80 -12.94
CA VAL A 182 3.90 2.57 -14.28
C VAL A 182 4.36 1.20 -14.78
N TYR A 183 3.44 0.45 -15.36
CA TYR A 183 3.69 -0.87 -15.94
C TYR A 183 3.44 -0.83 -17.45
N GLY A 184 4.53 -0.90 -18.23
CA GLY A 184 4.49 -0.98 -19.69
C GLY A 184 3.67 0.14 -20.36
N ASP A 185 3.63 1.33 -19.73
CA ASP A 185 2.78 2.47 -20.12
C ASP A 185 1.28 2.16 -20.28
N ALA A 186 0.82 1.01 -19.77
CA ALA A 186 -0.57 0.57 -19.85
C ALA A 186 -1.33 0.78 -18.54
N PHE A 187 -0.64 0.62 -17.40
CA PHE A 187 -1.23 0.77 -16.07
C PHE A 187 -0.36 1.61 -15.17
N ILE A 188 -1.00 2.28 -14.22
CA ILE A 188 -0.36 2.94 -13.09
C ILE A 188 -0.91 2.34 -11.81
N LEU A 189 0.00 1.90 -10.95
CA LEU A 189 -0.28 1.45 -9.60
C LEU A 189 0.08 2.56 -8.63
N LYS A 190 -0.92 3.07 -7.93
CA LYS A 190 -0.75 4.00 -6.82
C LYS A 190 -0.64 3.19 -5.53
N ILE A 191 0.45 3.36 -4.80
CA ILE A 191 0.70 2.76 -3.49
C ILE A 191 0.52 3.82 -2.42
N PHE A 192 -0.48 3.63 -1.56
CA PHE A 192 -0.78 4.57 -0.49
C PHE A 192 0.19 4.37 0.68
N ARG A 193 1.00 5.39 0.97
CA ARG A 193 2.03 5.27 2.02
C ARG A 193 1.47 5.48 3.41
N ARG A 194 0.54 6.43 3.55
CA ARG A 194 -0.26 6.62 4.76
C ARG A 194 -1.68 6.16 4.47
N VAL A 195 -2.22 5.30 5.32
CA VAL A 195 -3.50 4.63 5.10
C VAL A 195 -4.48 4.93 6.23
N PHE A 196 -5.76 4.98 5.90
CA PHE A 196 -6.84 5.33 6.80
C PHE A 196 -7.93 4.26 6.76
N PRO A 197 -8.67 4.06 7.87
CA PRO A 197 -9.88 3.23 7.88
C PRO A 197 -10.88 3.72 6.83
N GLY A 198 -11.48 2.75 6.13
CA GLY A 198 -12.44 2.98 5.07
C GLY A 198 -11.84 2.78 3.67
N THR A 199 -12.73 2.65 2.69
CA THR A 199 -12.34 2.58 1.28
C THR A 199 -11.74 3.91 0.84
N ASN A 200 -10.59 3.88 0.16
CA ASN A 200 -9.97 5.12 -0.32
C ASN A 200 -10.80 5.75 -1.46
N PRO A 201 -11.02 7.08 -1.47
CA PRO A 201 -11.76 7.76 -2.53
C PRO A 201 -11.19 7.57 -3.95
N ASP A 202 -9.87 7.38 -4.08
CA ASP A 202 -9.22 7.04 -5.36
C ASP A 202 -9.60 5.65 -5.88
N LEU A 203 -10.20 4.81 -5.04
CA LEU A 203 -10.80 3.54 -5.43
C LEU A 203 -12.32 3.68 -5.58
N GLU A 204 -12.98 4.21 -4.55
CA GLU A 204 -14.45 4.28 -4.46
C GLU A 204 -15.07 5.09 -5.59
N LEU A 205 -14.60 6.32 -5.82
CA LEU A 205 -15.23 7.23 -6.77
C LEU A 205 -15.04 6.78 -8.22
N PRO A 206 -13.82 6.41 -8.67
CA PRO A 206 -13.64 5.92 -10.04
C PRO A 206 -14.40 4.62 -10.33
N LEU A 207 -14.54 3.72 -9.35
CA LEU A 207 -15.36 2.52 -9.51
C LEU A 207 -16.85 2.86 -9.65
N ALA A 208 -17.38 3.74 -8.79
CA ALA A 208 -18.77 4.18 -8.87
C ALA A 208 -19.07 4.87 -10.20
N LEU A 209 -18.20 5.79 -10.63
CA LEU A 209 -18.32 6.49 -11.92
C LEU A 209 -18.27 5.51 -13.10
N GLY A 210 -17.36 4.53 -13.07
CA GLY A 210 -17.29 3.48 -14.09
C GLY A 210 -18.55 2.61 -14.13
N GLY A 211 -19.15 2.33 -12.98
CA GLY A 211 -20.43 1.61 -12.87
C GLY A 211 -21.60 2.34 -13.55
N GLU A 212 -21.57 3.67 -13.56
CA GLU A 212 -22.54 4.53 -14.26
C GLU A 212 -22.16 4.80 -15.73
N GLY A 213 -21.11 4.14 -16.25
CA GLY A 213 -20.66 4.29 -17.65
C GLY A 213 -19.86 5.57 -17.93
N CYS A 214 -19.30 6.22 -16.92
CA CYS A 214 -18.43 7.38 -17.13
C CYS A 214 -17.09 6.97 -17.77
N GLU A 215 -16.85 7.40 -19.01
CA GLU A 215 -15.61 7.13 -19.73
C GLU A 215 -14.50 8.17 -19.46
N ARG A 216 -14.81 9.28 -18.77
CA ARG A 216 -13.85 10.38 -18.50
C ARG A 216 -12.83 10.04 -17.42
N VAL A 217 -13.14 9.09 -16.55
CA VAL A 217 -12.28 8.66 -15.45
C VAL A 217 -12.00 7.17 -15.62
N PRO A 218 -10.74 6.77 -15.87
CA PRO A 218 -10.42 5.36 -16.00
C PRO A 218 -10.74 4.59 -14.72
N ALA A 219 -11.61 3.59 -14.83
CA ALA A 219 -11.96 2.74 -13.70
C ALA A 219 -10.75 1.86 -13.27
N PRO A 220 -10.51 1.71 -11.96
CA PRO A 220 -9.54 0.76 -11.44
C PRO A 220 -9.78 -0.66 -11.93
N VAL A 221 -8.70 -1.35 -12.28
CA VAL A 221 -8.72 -2.74 -12.77
C VAL A 221 -8.34 -3.75 -11.69
N ALA A 222 -7.65 -3.30 -10.65
CA ALA A 222 -7.29 -4.11 -9.48
C ALA A 222 -6.92 -3.23 -8.29
N TRP A 223 -7.01 -3.76 -7.08
CA TRP A 223 -6.60 -3.10 -5.85
C TRP A 223 -6.32 -4.15 -4.77
N PHE A 224 -5.69 -3.70 -3.69
CA PHE A 224 -5.48 -4.55 -2.53
C PHE A 224 -5.67 -3.78 -1.25
N GLU A 225 -6.10 -4.52 -0.23
CA GLU A 225 -6.52 -3.98 1.05
C GLU A 225 -6.00 -4.87 2.18
N ALA A 226 -5.98 -4.31 3.39
CA ALA A 226 -5.89 -5.08 4.62
C ALA A 226 -7.08 -4.72 5.51
N ALA A 227 -7.58 -5.67 6.29
CA ALA A 227 -8.67 -5.43 7.25
C ALA A 227 -8.25 -5.84 8.66
N PRO A 228 -7.32 -5.11 9.31
CA PRO A 228 -6.90 -5.40 10.69
C PRO A 228 -7.95 -4.98 11.74
N GLY A 229 -9.01 -4.28 11.32
CA GLY A 229 -10.09 -3.79 12.16
C GLY A 229 -11.45 -3.91 11.44
N PRO A 230 -12.49 -3.17 11.90
CA PRO A 230 -13.84 -3.26 11.34
C PRO A 230 -13.93 -2.69 9.92
N GLU A 231 -13.12 -1.67 9.61
CA GLU A 231 -13.05 -1.05 8.29
C GLU A 231 -11.77 -1.50 7.57
N PRO A 232 -11.82 -1.66 6.23
CA PRO A 232 -10.64 -1.96 5.45
C PRO A 232 -9.68 -0.77 5.44
N LEU A 233 -8.44 -1.05 5.08
CA LEU A 233 -7.42 -0.09 4.70
C LEU A 233 -7.13 -0.35 3.23
N THR A 234 -7.56 0.54 2.33
CA THR A 234 -7.14 0.43 0.93
C THR A 234 -5.65 0.76 0.82
N LEU A 235 -4.86 -0.15 0.26
CA LEU A 235 -3.40 -0.10 0.28
C LEU A 235 -2.81 0.33 -1.06
N GLY A 236 -3.47 0.00 -2.16
CA GLY A 236 -3.08 0.50 -3.47
C GLY A 236 -4.07 0.12 -4.54
N VAL A 237 -4.04 0.89 -5.62
CA VAL A 237 -5.00 0.87 -6.72
C VAL A 237 -4.25 0.84 -8.04
N LEU A 238 -4.56 -0.15 -8.87
CA LEU A 238 -4.07 -0.29 -10.24
C LEU A 238 -5.17 0.18 -11.19
N GLN A 239 -4.84 1.17 -12.03
CA GLN A 239 -5.76 1.74 -13.00
C GLN A 239 -5.08 1.92 -14.36
N PRO A 240 -5.84 2.06 -15.46
CA PRO A 240 -5.27 2.36 -16.77
C PRO A 240 -4.41 3.63 -16.71
N PHE A 241 -3.23 3.57 -17.32
CA PHE A 241 -2.35 4.73 -17.44
C PHE A 241 -2.68 5.49 -18.72
N LEU A 242 -2.93 6.78 -18.59
CA LEU A 242 -3.19 7.65 -19.73
C LEU A 242 -1.86 8.08 -20.38
N HIS A 243 -1.26 7.18 -21.15
CA HIS A 243 -0.02 7.47 -21.87
C HIS A 243 -0.20 8.64 -22.84
N GLY A 244 0.76 9.56 -22.84
CA GLY A 244 0.72 10.75 -23.69
C GLY A 244 -0.26 11.84 -23.22
N ALA A 245 -0.96 11.64 -22.11
CA ALA A 245 -1.78 12.68 -21.51
C ALA A 245 -0.94 13.89 -21.10
N ARG A 246 -1.52 15.07 -21.23
CA ARG A 246 -0.91 16.34 -20.81
C ARG A 246 -1.58 16.80 -19.53
N ASP A 247 -0.76 17.19 -18.57
CA ASP A 247 -1.25 17.85 -17.37
C ASP A 247 -1.98 19.14 -17.74
N GLY A 248 -3.22 19.29 -17.25
CA GLY A 248 -4.09 20.41 -17.60
C GLY A 248 -3.52 21.77 -17.15
N TRP A 249 -2.79 21.78 -16.02
CA TRP A 249 -2.12 22.99 -15.54
C TRP A 249 -0.94 23.37 -16.43
N GLN A 250 -0.09 22.42 -16.84
CA GLN A 250 0.98 22.67 -17.80
C GLN A 250 0.44 23.09 -19.17
N LEU A 251 -0.68 22.53 -19.60
CA LEU A 251 -1.37 22.95 -20.82
C LEU A 251 -1.82 24.41 -20.72
N ALA A 252 -2.45 24.80 -19.61
CA ALA A 252 -2.89 26.17 -19.35
C ALA A 252 -1.70 27.16 -19.31
N LEU A 253 -0.62 26.81 -18.62
CA LEU A 253 0.61 27.62 -18.57
C LEU A 253 1.23 27.79 -19.96
N GLY A 254 1.24 26.73 -20.78
CA GLY A 254 1.70 26.78 -22.16
C GLY A 254 0.84 27.69 -23.05
N ALA A 255 -0.48 27.66 -22.88
CA ALA A 255 -1.39 28.56 -23.59
C ALA A 255 -1.15 30.03 -23.20
N LEU A 256 -1.02 30.30 -21.89
CA LEU A 256 -0.71 31.63 -21.35
C LEU A 256 0.61 32.17 -21.90
N ALA A 257 1.67 31.35 -21.88
CA ALA A 257 2.99 31.74 -22.41
C ALA A 257 2.96 32.03 -23.92
N ALA A 258 2.08 31.36 -24.66
CA ALA A 258 1.88 31.58 -26.09
C ALA A 258 0.86 32.70 -26.42
N GLY A 259 0.29 33.38 -25.41
CA GLY A 259 -0.73 34.41 -25.59
C GLY A 259 -2.06 33.90 -26.17
N ARG A 260 -2.36 32.60 -26.01
CA ARG A 260 -3.63 31.99 -26.48
C ARG A 260 -4.61 31.82 -25.32
N ASP A 261 -5.90 31.90 -25.63
CA ASP A 261 -6.97 31.52 -24.69
C ASP A 261 -6.96 30.00 -24.44
N PHE A 262 -7.24 29.60 -23.20
CA PHE A 262 -7.35 28.21 -22.72
C PHE A 262 -8.79 27.81 -22.35
N LEU A 263 -9.73 28.76 -22.39
CA LEU A 263 -11.14 28.51 -22.05
C LEU A 263 -11.81 27.41 -22.91
N PRO A 264 -11.51 27.25 -24.22
CA PRO A 264 -12.07 26.17 -25.02
C PRO A 264 -11.69 24.78 -24.48
N GLU A 265 -10.41 24.55 -24.21
CA GLU A 265 -9.91 23.29 -23.66
C GLU A 265 -10.48 23.02 -22.25
N ALA A 266 -10.60 24.05 -21.41
CA ALA A 266 -11.18 23.90 -20.07
C ALA A 266 -12.66 23.48 -20.08
N ARG A 267 -13.44 23.94 -21.07
CA ARG A 267 -14.87 23.60 -21.22
C ARG A 267 -15.11 22.19 -21.77
N ALA A 268 -14.09 21.56 -22.35
CA ALA A 268 -14.20 20.22 -22.91
C ALA A 268 -14.03 19.10 -21.85
N LEU A 269 -13.62 19.45 -20.63
CA LEU A 269 -13.44 18.55 -19.48
C LEU A 269 -14.76 18.23 -18.76
#